data_AF-A0A560E4J8-F1
#
_entry.id   AF-A0A560E4J8-F1
#
_cell.length_a   1.000
_cell.length_b   1.000
_cell.length_c   1.000
_cell.angle_alpha   90.00
_cell.angle_beta   90.00
_cell.angle_gamma   90.00
#
_symmetry.space_group_name_H-M   'P 1'
#
loop_
_entity.id
_entity.type
_entity.pdbx_description
1 polymer ?
#
loop_
_entity_poly.entity_id
_entity_poly.type
_entity_poly.pdbx_seq_one_letter_code
_entity_poly.pdbx_strand_id
1 'polypeptide(L)'
;MRPIMNAIQLVAGLLGIGLLGIALAGAPAAGQTYDPRYPVCIEVYTIDGSTIDCSFTSIAQCAATASGQSAQCYANPYAAQGRQQGLASSPPRRNR
;
A
#
# COMPACT_ATOMS: atom_id res chain seq x y z
N MET A 1 -23.51 33.83 -17.88
CA MET A 1 -23.22 33.05 -16.65
C MET A 1 -23.46 31.54 -16.79
N ARG A 2 -24.24 31.07 -17.78
CA ARG A 2 -24.41 29.64 -18.09
C ARG A 2 -23.40 28.95 -19.06
N PRO A 3 -22.48 29.63 -19.79
CA PRO A 3 -21.60 28.92 -20.74
C PRO A 3 -20.35 28.31 -20.08
N ILE A 4 -20.03 28.68 -18.83
CA ILE A 4 -18.80 28.25 -18.12
C ILE A 4 -18.91 26.82 -17.58
N MET A 5 -20.14 26.30 -17.42
CA MET A 5 -20.38 25.00 -16.77
C MET A 5 -20.35 23.82 -17.75
N ASN A 6 -20.34 24.07 -19.07
CA ASN A 6 -20.35 23.01 -20.09
C ASN A 6 -18.96 22.62 -20.60
N ALA A 7 -17.92 23.44 -20.37
CA ALA A 7 -16.55 23.14 -20.80
C ALA A 7 -15.88 22.06 -19.94
N ILE A 8 -16.37 21.85 -18.71
CA ILE A 8 -15.81 20.86 -17.77
C ILE A 8 -16.23 19.43 -18.15
N GLN A 9 -17.32 19.26 -18.92
CA GLN A 9 -17.87 17.95 -19.29
C GLN A 9 -17.26 17.31 -20.55
N LEU A 10 -16.31 17.98 -21.24
CA LEU A 10 -15.71 17.49 -22.49
C LEU A 10 -14.28 16.93 -22.35
N VAL A 11 -13.71 16.92 -21.14
CA VAL A 11 -12.45 16.20 -20.86
C VAL A 11 -12.73 14.73 -20.47
N ALA A 12 -13.99 14.29 -20.60
CA ALA A 12 -14.40 12.90 -20.48
C ALA A 12 -14.32 12.21 -21.85
N GLY A 13 -13.10 11.92 -22.31
CA GLY A 13 -12.91 11.04 -23.47
C GLY A 13 -11.66 11.36 -24.25
N LEU A 14 -10.54 10.72 -23.89
CA LEU A 14 -9.42 10.29 -24.75
C LEU A 14 -8.12 10.20 -23.94
N LEU A 15 -8.04 9.24 -23.02
CA LEU A 15 -6.78 8.61 -22.60
C LEU A 15 -7.12 7.25 -22.02
N GLY A 16 -6.69 6.20 -22.73
CA GLY A 16 -7.09 4.82 -22.50
C GLY A 16 -6.48 4.17 -21.26
N ILE A 17 -7.23 3.17 -20.78
CA ILE A 17 -6.77 1.91 -20.18
C ILE A 17 -5.64 2.02 -19.14
N GLY A 18 -6.06 2.14 -17.89
CA GLY A 18 -5.39 1.51 -16.75
C GLY A 18 -6.49 1.09 -15.78
N LEU A 19 -6.59 -0.20 -15.47
CA LEU A 19 -7.45 -0.70 -14.40
C LEU A 19 -7.01 -0.02 -13.09
N LEU A 20 -7.64 1.09 -12.74
CA LEU A 20 -7.53 1.63 -11.40
C LEU A 20 -8.49 0.80 -10.54
N GLY A 21 -8.00 -0.37 -10.13
CA GLY A 21 -8.55 -1.06 -8.98
C GLY A 21 -8.49 -0.07 -7.83
N ILE A 22 -9.64 0.49 -7.47
CA ILE A 22 -9.79 1.27 -6.25
C ILE A 22 -9.71 0.24 -5.12
N ALA A 23 -8.51 -0.20 -4.81
CA ALA A 23 -8.25 -0.82 -3.53
C ALA A 23 -8.43 0.31 -2.52
N LEU A 24 -9.59 0.35 -1.86
CA LEU A 24 -9.68 0.96 -0.54
C LEU A 24 -8.78 0.10 0.36
N ALA A 25 -7.46 0.34 0.29
CA ALA A 25 -6.52 -0.12 1.29
C ALA A 25 -6.91 0.64 2.56
N GLY A 26 -7.69 -0.04 3.42
CA GLY A 26 -8.12 0.51 4.69
C GLY A 26 -6.89 1.03 5.42
N ALA A 27 -6.93 2.30 5.81
CA ALA A 27 -5.91 2.89 6.68
C ALA A 27 -5.67 1.91 7.83
N PRO A 28 -4.44 1.40 8.04
CA PRO A 28 -4.23 0.47 9.11
C PRO A 28 -4.38 1.25 10.41
N ALA A 29 -5.46 0.93 11.12
CA ALA A 29 -5.65 1.35 12.48
C ALA A 29 -4.40 0.93 13.27
N ALA A 30 -3.72 1.91 13.89
CA ALA A 30 -2.61 1.72 14.78
C ALA A 30 -3.00 0.74 15.89
N GLY A 31 -2.75 -0.55 15.68
CA GLY A 31 -3.27 -1.61 16.53
C GLY A 31 -3.17 -3.00 15.91
N GLN A 32 -3.15 -3.12 14.58
CA GLN A 32 -2.87 -4.38 13.91
C GLN A 32 -1.39 -4.46 13.55
N THR A 33 -0.71 -5.49 14.08
CA THR A 33 0.66 -5.84 13.69
C THR A 33 0.74 -5.97 12.16
N TYR A 34 1.76 -5.36 11.52
CA TYR A 34 1.87 -5.34 10.06
C TYR A 34 1.97 -6.76 9.49
N ASP A 35 1.24 -7.04 8.40
CA ASP A 35 1.24 -8.37 7.78
C ASP A 35 2.64 -8.70 7.21
N PRO A 36 3.30 -9.78 7.66
CA PRO A 36 4.65 -10.14 7.20
C PRO A 36 4.70 -10.55 5.72
N ARG A 37 3.56 -10.75 5.05
CA ARG A 37 3.52 -11.07 3.61
C ARG A 37 3.83 -9.87 2.72
N TYR A 38 3.67 -8.65 3.24
CA TYR A 38 3.95 -7.42 2.50
C TYR A 38 5.28 -6.81 2.97
N PRO A 39 6.37 -6.97 2.19
CA PRO A 39 7.71 -6.57 2.59
C PRO A 39 7.96 -5.05 2.55
N VAL A 40 7.03 -4.24 2.07
CA VAL A 40 7.24 -2.80 1.89
C VAL A 40 6.08 -2.01 2.49
N CYS A 41 6.43 -0.94 3.20
CA CYS A 41 5.53 0.01 3.81
C CYS A 41 5.71 1.41 3.19
N ILE A 42 4.62 2.18 3.17
CA ILE A 42 4.60 3.61 2.89
C ILE A 42 4.21 4.36 4.16
N GLU A 43 4.86 5.46 4.47
CA GLU A 43 4.44 6.41 5.51
C GLU A 43 4.10 7.74 4.84
N VAL A 44 2.83 8.14 4.93
CA VAL A 44 2.33 9.41 4.39
C VAL A 44 2.24 10.41 5.54
N TYR A 45 2.93 11.53 5.38
CA TYR A 45 2.92 12.65 6.32
C TYR A 45 1.84 13.64 5.91
N THR A 46 0.95 13.95 6.86
CA THR A 46 -0.13 14.92 6.73
C THR A 46 -0.02 15.96 7.84
N ILE A 47 -0.80 17.03 7.75
CA ILE A 47 -0.83 18.08 8.78
C ILE A 47 -1.28 17.51 10.14
N ASP A 48 -2.18 16.52 10.09
CA ASP A 48 -2.78 15.89 11.26
C ASP A 48 -1.94 14.72 11.84
N GLY A 49 -0.80 14.40 11.23
CA GLY A 49 0.09 13.31 11.66
C GLY A 49 0.60 12.45 10.50
N SER A 50 1.16 11.28 10.81
CA SER A 50 1.57 10.30 9.79
C SER A 50 0.71 9.04 9.82
N THR A 51 0.49 8.46 8.64
CA THR A 51 -0.19 7.18 8.46
C THR A 51 0.75 6.24 7.74
N ILE A 52 0.94 5.05 8.31
CA ILE A 52 1.82 4.01 7.76
C ILE A 52 0.95 2.94 7.13
N ASP A 53 1.17 2.51 5.89
CA ASP A 53 0.49 1.38 5.25
C ASP A 53 1.51 0.36 4.69
N CYS A 54 1.33 -0.92 5.05
CA CYS A 54 2.21 -2.01 4.64
C CYS A 54 1.47 -3.00 3.74
N SER A 55 1.03 -2.55 2.56
CA SER A 55 0.36 -3.39 1.56
C SER A 55 1.17 -3.57 0.27
N PHE A 56 2.44 -3.13 0.25
CA PHE A 56 3.28 -3.16 -0.94
C PHE A 56 4.21 -4.36 -0.98
N THR A 57 4.40 -4.92 -2.17
CA THR A 57 5.34 -6.03 -2.40
C THR A 57 6.69 -5.56 -2.94
N SER A 58 6.83 -4.29 -3.32
CA SER A 58 8.06 -3.75 -3.93
C SER A 58 8.21 -2.24 -3.71
N ILE A 59 9.46 -1.79 -3.53
CA ILE A 59 9.79 -0.36 -3.36
C ILE A 59 9.37 0.45 -4.58
N ALA A 60 9.54 -0.08 -5.79
CA ALA A 60 9.11 0.61 -7.02
C ALA A 60 7.59 0.87 -7.03
N GLN A 61 6.79 -0.08 -6.56
CA GLN A 61 5.33 0.06 -6.48
C GLN A 61 4.93 1.08 -5.39
N CYS A 62 5.61 1.05 -4.26
CA CYS A 62 5.44 2.06 -3.21
C CYS A 62 5.85 3.46 -3.71
N ALA A 63 6.99 3.60 -4.38
CA ALA A 63 7.49 4.87 -4.92
C ALA A 63 6.56 5.46 -5.98
N ALA A 64 5.95 4.62 -6.82
CA ALA A 64 4.92 5.05 -7.75
C ALA A 64 3.70 5.65 -7.03
N THR A 65 3.36 5.14 -5.85
CA THR A 65 2.24 5.66 -5.02
C THR A 65 2.64 6.89 -4.22
N ALA A 66 3.87 6.92 -3.69
CA ALA A 66 4.45 8.04 -2.96
C ALA A 66 4.71 9.26 -3.85
N SER A 67 4.83 9.05 -5.17
CA SER A 67 5.07 10.12 -6.13
C SER A 67 3.99 11.20 -6.06
N GLY A 68 4.40 12.42 -5.75
CA GLY A 68 3.49 13.58 -5.63
C GLY A 68 2.84 13.73 -4.26
N GLN A 69 3.18 12.88 -3.29
CA GLN A 69 2.74 13.00 -1.89
C GLN A 69 3.95 13.20 -0.97
N SER A 70 3.73 13.79 0.21
CA SER A 70 4.69 13.77 1.30
C SER A 70 4.71 12.36 1.91
N ALA A 71 5.35 11.42 1.23
CA ALA A 71 5.38 10.02 1.64
C ALA A 71 6.77 9.38 1.52
N GLN A 72 7.08 8.43 2.40
CA GLN A 72 8.35 7.69 2.41
C GLN A 72 8.11 6.18 2.37
N CYS A 73 8.92 5.47 1.59
CA CYS A 73 8.85 4.01 1.44
C CYS A 73 10.00 3.33 2.20
N TYR A 74 9.69 2.29 2.96
CA TYR A 74 10.70 1.52 3.69
C TYR A 74 10.33 0.03 3.81
N ALA A 75 11.29 -0.79 4.22
CA ALA A 75 11.10 -2.23 4.36
C ALA A 75 10.28 -2.55 5.62
N ASN A 76 9.29 -3.43 5.48
CA ASN A 76 8.52 -3.96 6.61
C ASN A 76 9.43 -4.84 7.49
N PRO A 77 9.69 -4.48 8.76
CA PRO A 77 10.52 -5.30 9.64
C PRO A 77 9.92 -6.70 9.90
N TYR A 78 8.59 -6.83 9.84
CA TYR A 78 7.88 -8.08 10.09
C TYR A 78 8.03 -9.11 8.97
N ALA A 79 8.36 -8.68 7.76
CA ALA A 79 8.53 -9.58 6.62
C ALA A 79 9.72 -10.55 6.76
N ALA A 80 10.75 -10.17 7.52
CA ALA A 80 11.84 -11.09 7.85
C ALA A 80 11.41 -12.15 8.88
N GLN A 81 10.54 -11.76 9.81
CA GLN A 81 10.12 -12.58 10.95
C GLN A 81 9.11 -13.65 10.53
N GLY A 82 8.19 -13.33 9.61
CA GLY A 82 7.26 -14.31 9.05
C GLY A 82 7.95 -15.48 8.30
N ARG A 83 9.07 -15.20 7.63
CA ARG A 83 9.89 -16.27 7.01
C ARG A 83 10.50 -17.20 8.06
N GLN A 84 10.97 -16.65 9.18
CA GLN A 84 11.51 -17.44 10.28
C GLN A 84 10.43 -18.28 10.97
N GLN A 85 9.22 -17.74 11.12
CA GLN A 85 8.08 -18.49 11.65
C GLN A 85 7.72 -19.69 10.76
N GLY A 86 7.73 -19.56 9.43
CA GLY A 86 7.46 -20.69 8.53
C GLY A 86 8.51 -21.82 8.63
N LEU A 87 9.78 -21.45 8.84
CA LEU A 87 10.89 -22.40 9.04
C LEU A 87 10.84 -23.07 10.43
N ALA A 88 10.47 -22.31 11.47
CA ALA A 88 10.34 -22.82 12.84
C ALA A 88 9.05 -23.62 13.07
N SER A 89 7.99 -23.38 12.29
CA SER A 89 6.69 -24.03 12.45
C SER A 89 6.59 -25.39 11.80
N SER A 90 7.68 -25.97 11.28
CA SER A 90 7.65 -27.38 10.85
C SER A 90 7.78 -28.27 12.09
N PRO A 91 6.68 -28.83 12.65
CA PRO A 91 6.81 -29.73 13.78
C PRO A 91 7.66 -30.95 13.37
N PRO A 92 8.50 -31.49 14.27
CA PRO A 92 9.20 -32.73 13.98
C PRO A 92 8.16 -33.80 13.64
N ARG A 93 8.28 -34.41 12.44
CA ARG A 93 7.52 -35.61 12.06
C ARG A 93 7.87 -36.69 13.08
N ARG A 94 7.05 -36.83 14.12
CA ARG A 94 7.16 -37.91 15.11
C ARG A 94 6.83 -39.21 14.36
N ASN A 95 7.88 -39.87 13.85
CA ASN A 95 7.75 -41.18 13.26
C ASN A 95 7.36 -42.17 14.37
N ARG A 96 6.28 -42.90 14.12
CA ARG A 96 5.66 -43.88 15.02
C ARG A 96 6.45 -45.18 15.01
#